data_AF-A0A363RG64-F1
#
_entry.id   AF-A0A363RG64-F1
#
_cell.length_a   1.000
_cell.length_b   1.000
_cell.length_c   1.000
_cell.angle_alpha   90.00
_cell.angle_beta   90.00
_cell.angle_gamma   90.00
#
_symmetry.space_group_name_H-M   'P 1'
#
loop_
_entity.id
_entity.type
_entity.pdbx_description
1 polymer ?
#
loop_
_entity_poly.entity_id
_entity_poly.type
_entity_poly.pdbx_seq_one_letter_code
_entity_poly.pdbx_strand_id
1 'polypeptide(L)'
;MVAMTIFVSIAVMQGTLHVSNTELICMSAYLELFGTALSPRSPVGALLIGALILGLILVVVLLIRRSVRHVALHLSDTTALQFVSEFAQLLTCVFGFVLYAHLIPELRALGTALLAGVSVVSVVVGMAAQSTLGNVIAGFSLVLYRQIRVGDTIQINSPLGVVTAKVEVISLGFTQLINADGHELIVPNSVMMGNSIIRLSRGL
;
A
#
# COMPACT_ATOMS: atom_id res chain seq x y z
N MET A 1 -6.42 2.23 29.40
CA MET A 1 -5.63 1.80 30.59
C MET A 1 -5.84 2.75 31.76
N VAL A 2 -5.56 4.06 31.63
CA VAL A 2 -5.77 5.07 32.70
C VAL A 2 -7.23 5.17 33.19
N ALA A 3 -8.21 5.05 32.29
CA ALA A 3 -9.63 5.12 32.67
C ALA A 3 -10.10 3.96 33.57
N MET A 4 -9.51 2.76 33.44
CA MET A 4 -9.90 1.59 34.22
C MET A 4 -9.31 1.64 35.63
N THR A 5 -8.10 2.18 35.77
CA THR A 5 -7.43 2.42 37.06
C THR A 5 -8.15 3.50 37.88
N ILE A 6 -8.63 4.57 37.22
CA ILE A 6 -9.41 5.62 37.88
C ILE A 6 -10.76 5.07 38.37
N PHE A 7 -11.42 4.22 37.58
CA PHE A 7 -12.72 3.65 37.95
C PHE A 7 -12.63 2.75 39.19
N VAL A 8 -11.58 1.95 39.30
CA VAL A 8 -11.33 1.09 40.47
C VAL A 8 -10.99 1.91 41.71
N SER A 9 -10.18 2.97 41.59
CA SER A 9 -9.87 3.87 42.71
C SER A 9 -11.10 4.63 43.22
N ILE A 10 -12.01 5.06 42.33
CA ILE A 10 -13.25 5.75 42.72
C ILE A 10 -14.23 4.79 43.39
N ALA A 11 -14.37 3.56 42.90
CA ALA A 11 -15.24 2.54 43.50
C ALA A 11 -14.79 2.14 44.92
N VAL A 12 -13.48 2.09 45.17
CA VAL A 12 -12.90 1.86 46.50
C VAL A 12 -13.14 3.04 47.44
N MET A 13 -13.05 4.28 46.93
CA MET A 13 -13.28 5.49 47.74
C MET A 13 -14.75 5.65 48.18
N GLN A 14 -15.71 5.05 47.47
CA GLN A 14 -17.14 5.10 47.80
C GLN A 14 -17.62 4.00 48.77
N GLY A 15 -16.72 3.16 49.30
CA GLY A 15 -17.01 2.26 50.42
C GLY A 15 -18.06 1.16 50.17
N THR A 16 -18.38 0.85 48.92
CA THR A 16 -19.44 -0.10 48.54
C THR A 16 -19.00 -1.56 48.46
N LEU A 17 -17.73 -1.88 48.76
CA LEU A 17 -17.19 -3.24 48.72
C LEU A 17 -16.44 -3.57 50.02
N HIS A 18 -17.05 -4.40 50.87
CA HIS A 18 -16.43 -4.93 52.08
C HIS A 18 -15.51 -6.12 51.71
N VAL A 19 -14.36 -5.83 51.10
CA VAL A 19 -13.34 -6.82 50.74
C VAL A 19 -12.17 -6.73 51.74
N SER A 20 -11.71 -7.88 52.24
CA SER A 20 -10.61 -7.97 53.21
C SER A 20 -9.34 -7.27 52.71
N ASN A 21 -8.66 -6.52 53.61
CA ASN A 21 -7.41 -5.80 53.33
C ASN A 21 -6.31 -6.68 52.71
N THR A 22 -6.31 -7.99 52.95
CA THR A 22 -5.34 -8.94 52.37
C THR A 22 -5.62 -9.31 50.91
N GLU A 23 -6.88 -9.32 50.47
CA GLU A 23 -7.23 -9.61 49.07
C GLU A 23 -7.02 -8.40 48.15
N LEU A 24 -7.22 -7.17 48.68
CA LEU A 24 -6.91 -5.94 47.95
C LEU A 24 -5.41 -5.79 47.63
N ILE A 25 -4.53 -6.15 48.58
CA ILE A 25 -3.06 -6.08 48.41
C ILE A 25 -2.57 -7.14 47.41
N CYS A 26 -3.19 -8.32 47.40
CA CYS A 26 -2.84 -9.39 46.46
C CYS A 26 -3.30 -9.06 45.03
N MET A 27 -4.48 -8.45 44.88
CA MET A 27 -5.03 -8.01 43.60
C MET A 27 -4.23 -6.84 42.98
N SER A 28 -3.78 -5.87 43.79
CA SER A 28 -2.90 -4.79 43.33
C SER A 28 -1.52 -5.29 42.95
N ALA A 29 -0.97 -6.27 43.69
CA ALA A 29 0.31 -6.91 43.37
C ALA A 29 0.25 -7.72 42.06
N TYR A 30 -0.85 -8.43 41.79
CA TYR A 30 -1.05 -9.12 40.52
C TYR A 30 -1.19 -8.14 39.34
N LEU A 31 -1.87 -7.00 39.52
CA LEU A 31 -2.00 -5.96 38.49
C LEU A 31 -0.69 -5.22 38.20
N GLU A 32 0.18 -5.03 39.19
CA GLU A 32 1.54 -4.47 39.00
C GLU A 32 2.50 -5.48 38.36
N LEU A 33 2.38 -6.79 38.68
CA LEU A 33 3.16 -7.86 38.06
C LEU A 33 2.75 -8.10 36.59
N PHE A 34 1.46 -8.03 36.28
CA PHE A 34 0.96 -8.09 34.90
C PHE A 34 1.28 -6.79 34.13
N GLY A 35 1.22 -5.64 34.81
CA GLY A 35 1.56 -4.33 34.27
C GLY A 35 3.04 -4.20 33.90
N THR A 36 3.95 -4.86 34.62
CA THR A 36 5.39 -4.91 34.30
C THR A 36 5.73 -5.91 33.19
N ALA A 37 5.01 -7.04 33.12
CA ALA A 37 5.11 -8.01 32.02
C ALA A 37 4.59 -7.46 30.67
N LEU A 38 3.62 -6.55 30.70
CA LEU A 38 3.09 -5.81 29.53
C LEU A 38 3.64 -4.38 29.41
N SER A 39 4.68 -4.00 30.17
CA SER A 39 5.27 -2.66 30.08
C SER A 39 6.28 -2.60 28.92
N PRO A 40 6.21 -1.59 28.03
CA PRO A 40 7.18 -1.34 26.96
C PRO A 40 8.63 -1.05 27.44
N ARG A 41 8.89 -1.13 28.75
CA ARG A 41 10.16 -0.85 29.40
C ARG A 41 10.86 -2.10 29.94
N SER A 42 10.18 -3.25 29.98
CA SER A 42 10.82 -4.53 30.31
C SER A 42 11.31 -5.22 29.02
N PRO A 43 12.50 -5.84 29.03
CA PRO A 43 13.06 -6.51 27.85
C PRO A 43 12.15 -7.64 27.34
N VAL A 44 11.34 -8.24 28.22
CA VAL A 44 10.36 -9.29 27.89
C VAL A 44 9.19 -8.73 27.08
N GLY A 45 8.67 -7.55 27.43
CA GLY A 45 7.58 -6.90 26.69
C GLY A 45 8.03 -6.44 25.29
N ALA A 46 9.25 -5.91 25.17
CA ALA A 46 9.83 -5.53 23.88
C ALA A 46 10.03 -6.75 22.96
N LEU A 47 10.45 -7.90 23.50
CA LEU A 47 10.59 -9.16 22.76
C LEU A 47 9.25 -9.71 22.28
N LEU A 48 8.20 -9.70 23.12
CA LEU A 48 6.88 -10.18 22.73
C LEU A 48 6.26 -9.33 21.62
N ILE A 49 6.33 -8.00 21.74
CA ILE A 49 5.80 -7.09 20.72
C ILE A 49 6.64 -7.18 19.44
N GLY A 50 7.97 -7.30 19.56
CA GLY A 50 8.87 -7.56 18.44
C GLY A 50 8.53 -8.86 17.70
N ALA A 51 8.29 -9.95 18.44
CA ALA A 51 7.88 -11.22 17.87
C ALA A 51 6.50 -11.13 17.17
N LEU A 52 5.57 -10.35 17.72
CA LEU A 52 4.25 -10.13 17.12
C LEU A 52 4.36 -9.33 15.82
N ILE A 53 5.16 -8.27 15.80
CA ILE A 53 5.42 -7.46 14.59
C ILE A 53 6.17 -8.28 13.55
N LEU A 54 7.20 -9.02 13.94
CA LEU A 54 7.94 -9.89 13.05
C LEU A 54 7.03 -10.99 12.48
N GLY A 55 6.16 -11.57 13.32
CA GLY A 55 5.11 -12.49 12.89
C GLY A 55 4.16 -11.85 11.89
N LEU A 56 3.71 -10.61 12.13
CA LEU A 56 2.85 -9.86 11.21
C LEU A 56 3.56 -9.59 9.87
N ILE A 57 4.81 -9.12 9.89
CA ILE A 57 5.64 -8.90 8.70
C ILE A 57 5.78 -10.21 7.92
N LEU A 58 6.09 -11.30 8.61
CA LEU A 58 6.27 -12.62 7.99
C LEU A 58 4.96 -13.10 7.36
N VAL A 59 3.82 -12.94 8.04
CA VAL A 59 2.49 -13.24 7.49
C VAL A 59 2.22 -12.41 6.24
N VAL A 60 2.47 -11.10 6.27
CA VAL A 60 2.28 -10.22 5.11
C VAL A 60 3.19 -10.63 3.94
N VAL A 61 4.47 -10.91 4.20
CA VAL A 61 5.42 -11.37 3.18
C VAL A 61 4.99 -12.72 2.60
N LEU A 62 4.52 -13.65 3.42
CA LEU A 62 3.99 -14.95 2.97
C LEU A 62 2.73 -14.77 2.12
N LEU A 63 1.82 -13.86 2.51
CA LEU A 63 0.63 -13.54 1.73
C LEU A 63 1.00 -12.94 0.37
N ILE A 64 1.95 -11.99 0.32
CA ILE A 64 2.46 -11.42 -0.93
C ILE A 64 3.04 -12.52 -1.82
N ARG A 65 3.95 -13.35 -1.28
CA ARG A 65 4.57 -14.47 -2.02
C ARG A 65 3.53 -15.48 -2.51
N ARG A 66 2.53 -15.78 -1.68
CA ARG A 66 1.43 -16.69 -2.03
C ARG A 66 0.56 -16.11 -3.14
N SER A 67 0.17 -14.85 -3.05
CA SER A 67 -0.60 -14.15 -4.08
C SER A 67 0.15 -14.10 -5.41
N VAL A 68 1.44 -13.76 -5.37
CA VAL A 68 2.31 -13.74 -6.56
C VAL A 68 2.40 -15.13 -7.18
N ARG A 69 2.58 -16.19 -6.37
CA ARG A 69 2.63 -17.57 -6.90
C ARG A 69 1.29 -18.01 -7.51
N HIS A 70 0.16 -17.62 -6.91
CA HIS A 70 -1.16 -17.93 -7.47
C HIS A 70 -1.40 -17.24 -8.82
N VAL A 71 -0.97 -15.99 -8.94
CA VAL A 71 -1.15 -15.18 -10.15
C VAL A 71 -0.13 -15.56 -11.24
N ALA A 72 1.11 -15.89 -10.86
CA ALA A 72 2.16 -16.33 -11.78
C ALA A 72 1.82 -17.67 -12.48
N LEU A 73 0.92 -18.48 -11.91
CA LEU A 73 0.42 -19.68 -12.60
C LEU A 73 -0.53 -19.36 -13.76
N HIS A 74 -1.07 -18.15 -13.84
CA HIS A 74 -2.04 -17.73 -14.86
C HIS A 74 -1.50 -16.66 -15.82
N LEU A 75 -0.32 -16.10 -15.56
CA LEU A 75 0.28 -15.02 -16.36
C LEU A 75 1.68 -15.44 -16.85
N SER A 76 1.95 -15.21 -18.14
CA SER A 76 3.25 -15.55 -18.77
C SER A 76 4.43 -14.69 -18.30
N ASP A 77 4.18 -13.49 -17.77
CA ASP A 77 5.23 -12.54 -17.38
C ASP A 77 5.61 -12.67 -15.90
N THR A 78 6.34 -13.73 -15.58
CA THR A 78 6.83 -13.99 -14.20
C THR A 78 7.79 -12.91 -13.70
N THR A 79 8.52 -12.27 -14.60
CA THR A 79 9.56 -11.29 -14.27
C THR A 79 8.97 -10.02 -13.64
N ALA A 80 7.92 -9.44 -14.25
CA ALA A 80 7.28 -8.24 -13.70
C ALA A 80 6.66 -8.50 -12.32
N LEU A 81 6.04 -9.67 -12.13
CA LEU A 81 5.46 -10.09 -10.86
C LEU A 81 6.54 -10.25 -9.77
N GLN A 82 7.70 -10.79 -10.12
CA GLN A 82 8.83 -10.92 -9.19
C GLN A 82 9.36 -9.55 -8.76
N PHE A 83 9.57 -8.62 -9.71
CA PHE A 83 10.01 -7.26 -9.38
C PHE A 83 9.04 -6.53 -8.44
N VAL A 84 7.74 -6.60 -8.71
CA VAL A 84 6.71 -5.99 -7.84
C VAL A 84 6.71 -6.63 -6.45
N SER A 85 6.85 -7.95 -6.39
CA SER A 85 6.92 -8.70 -5.13
C SER A 85 8.14 -8.32 -4.28
N GLU A 86 9.31 -8.21 -4.89
CA GLU A 86 10.54 -7.81 -4.21
C GLU A 86 10.44 -6.39 -3.66
N PHE A 87 9.91 -5.46 -4.47
CA PHE A 87 9.67 -4.09 -4.04
C PHE A 87 8.67 -4.01 -2.88
N ALA A 88 7.57 -4.77 -2.94
CA ALA A 88 6.58 -4.84 -1.87
C ALA A 88 7.17 -5.44 -0.58
N GLN A 89 8.04 -6.45 -0.68
CA GLN A 89 8.76 -7.03 0.45
C GLN A 89 9.71 -6.02 1.10
N LEU A 90 10.46 -5.26 0.29
CA LEU A 90 11.32 -4.18 0.79
C LEU A 90 10.52 -3.14 1.57
N LEU A 91 9.42 -2.64 1.00
CA LEU A 91 8.55 -1.67 1.66
C LEU A 91 7.97 -2.22 2.97
N THR A 92 7.50 -3.47 2.97
CA THR A 92 6.96 -4.14 4.16
C THR A 92 8.02 -4.26 5.25
N CYS A 93 9.27 -4.60 4.89
CA CYS A 93 10.39 -4.68 5.81
C CYS A 93 10.73 -3.32 6.43
N VAL A 94 10.83 -2.27 5.60
CA VAL A 94 11.11 -0.90 6.07
C VAL A 94 10.01 -0.40 7.01
N PHE A 95 8.73 -0.58 6.64
CA PHE A 95 7.61 -0.21 7.50
C PHE A 95 7.61 -0.98 8.82
N GLY A 96 7.84 -2.29 8.74
CA GLY A 96 7.94 -3.16 9.90
C GLY A 96 9.05 -2.73 10.87
N PHE A 97 10.24 -2.41 10.34
CA PHE A 97 11.35 -1.89 11.12
C PHE A 97 11.00 -0.57 11.79
N VAL A 98 10.37 0.37 11.08
CA VAL A 98 9.96 1.67 11.64
C VAL A 98 8.96 1.49 12.77
N LEU A 99 7.95 0.63 12.60
CA LEU A 99 6.96 0.33 13.64
C LEU A 99 7.62 -0.26 14.88
N TYR A 100 8.52 -1.22 14.68
CA TYR A 100 9.30 -1.82 15.77
C TYR A 100 10.18 -0.78 16.49
N ALA A 101 10.90 0.05 15.73
CA ALA A 101 11.76 1.09 16.27
C ALA A 101 10.98 2.12 17.10
N HIS A 102 9.72 2.41 16.76
CA HIS A 102 8.91 3.38 17.50
C HIS A 102 8.45 2.88 18.88
N LEU A 103 8.46 1.57 19.10
CA LEU A 103 8.06 0.95 20.36
C LEU A 103 9.21 0.88 21.38
N ILE A 104 10.45 0.86 20.90
CA ILE A 104 11.64 0.84 21.75
C ILE A 104 12.15 2.28 21.92
N PRO A 105 12.18 2.84 23.14
CA PRO A 105 12.56 4.23 23.36
C PRO A 105 13.94 4.60 22.77
N GLU A 106 14.90 3.67 22.83
CA GLU A 106 16.27 3.85 22.33
C GLU A 106 16.34 3.91 20.80
N LEU A 107 15.49 3.16 20.11
CA LEU A 107 15.46 3.08 18.64
C LEU A 107 14.50 4.10 18.01
N ARG A 108 13.67 4.77 18.82
CA ARG A 108 12.65 5.70 18.34
C ARG A 108 13.22 6.85 17.53
N ALA A 109 14.39 7.35 17.92
CA ALA A 109 15.11 8.40 17.18
C ALA A 109 15.51 7.91 15.78
N LEU A 110 16.03 6.67 15.67
CA LEU A 110 16.38 6.07 14.38
C LEU A 110 15.14 5.83 13.50
N GLY A 111 14.05 5.29 14.06
CA GLY A 111 12.80 5.10 13.31
C GLY A 111 12.22 6.43 12.78
N THR A 112 12.30 7.49 13.59
CA THR A 112 11.86 8.83 13.20
C THR A 112 12.76 9.42 12.11
N ALA A 113 14.09 9.27 12.23
CA ALA A 113 15.04 9.71 11.22
C ALA A 113 14.84 8.98 9.87
N LEU A 114 14.58 7.67 9.91
CA LEU A 114 14.26 6.89 8.71
C LEU A 114 12.97 7.37 8.04
N LEU A 115 11.90 7.60 8.81
CA LEU A 115 10.65 8.14 8.27
C LEU A 115 10.85 9.51 7.62
N ALA A 116 11.65 10.38 8.24
CA ALA A 116 12.01 11.67 7.67
C ALA A 116 12.78 11.50 6.34
N GLY A 117 13.75 10.59 6.27
CA GLY A 117 14.49 10.29 5.05
C GLY A 117 13.61 9.71 3.93
N VAL A 118 12.75 8.74 4.28
CA VAL A 118 11.80 8.12 3.34
C VAL A 118 10.85 9.15 2.76
N SER A 119 10.46 10.17 3.53
CA SER A 119 9.60 11.26 3.05
C SER A 119 10.23 12.02 1.87
N VAL A 120 11.52 12.36 1.97
CA VAL A 120 12.25 13.05 0.90
C VAL A 120 12.40 12.14 -0.32
N VAL A 121 12.81 10.89 -0.11
CA VAL A 121 12.96 9.89 -1.20
C VAL A 121 11.63 9.67 -1.93
N SER A 122 10.51 9.66 -1.20
CA SER A 122 9.17 9.45 -1.76
C SER A 122 8.79 10.53 -2.78
N VAL A 123 9.21 11.79 -2.57
CA VAL A 123 8.97 12.88 -3.52
C VAL A 123 9.73 12.63 -4.82
N VAL A 124 11.01 12.30 -4.74
CA VAL A 124 11.86 12.03 -5.92
C VAL A 124 11.34 10.83 -6.71
N VAL A 125 10.98 9.75 -6.01
CA VAL A 125 10.38 8.56 -6.63
C VAL A 125 9.03 8.89 -7.27
N GLY A 126 8.20 9.70 -6.60
CA GLY A 126 6.90 10.15 -7.13
C GLY A 126 7.05 10.99 -8.40
N MET A 127 8.02 11.90 -8.44
CA MET A 127 8.34 12.68 -9.64
C MET A 127 8.82 11.78 -10.78
N ALA A 128 9.70 10.81 -10.49
CA ALA A 128 10.15 9.86 -11.50
C ALA A 128 9.01 8.97 -12.03
N ALA A 129 8.05 8.60 -11.18
CA ALA A 129 6.91 7.75 -11.53
C ALA A 129 5.72 8.54 -12.13
N GLN A 130 5.79 9.87 -12.21
CA GLN A 130 4.66 10.73 -12.58
C GLN A 130 4.07 10.35 -13.95
N SER A 131 4.92 10.09 -14.95
CA SER A 131 4.48 9.69 -16.30
C SER A 131 3.75 8.34 -16.30
N THR A 132 4.31 7.34 -15.61
CA THR A 132 3.72 6.00 -15.51
C THR A 132 2.37 6.04 -14.80
N LEU A 133 2.28 6.72 -13.66
CA LEU A 133 1.03 6.87 -12.92
C LEU A 133 -0.01 7.66 -13.72
N GLY A 134 0.42 8.73 -14.41
CA GLY A 134 -0.45 9.52 -15.29
C GLY A 134 -1.06 8.68 -16.40
N ASN A 135 -0.27 7.78 -17.01
CA ASN A 135 -0.75 6.84 -18.00
C ASN A 135 -1.79 5.86 -17.44
N VAL A 136 -1.56 5.28 -16.25
CA VAL A 136 -2.50 4.37 -15.60
C VAL A 136 -3.84 5.06 -15.29
N ILE A 137 -3.79 6.26 -14.72
CA ILE A 137 -4.99 7.04 -14.39
C ILE A 137 -5.75 7.44 -15.66
N ALA A 138 -5.03 7.82 -16.72
CA ALA A 138 -5.62 8.13 -18.01
C ALA A 138 -6.30 6.89 -18.61
N GLY A 139 -5.64 5.74 -18.62
CA GLY A 139 -6.22 4.49 -19.11
C GLY A 139 -7.49 4.09 -18.38
N PHE A 140 -7.46 4.15 -17.05
CA PHE A 140 -8.65 3.92 -16.22
C PHE A 140 -9.78 4.88 -16.56
N SER A 141 -9.48 6.18 -16.71
CA SER A 141 -10.47 7.22 -17.05
C SER A 141 -11.07 7.03 -18.44
N LEU A 142 -10.26 6.66 -19.43
CA LEU A 142 -10.72 6.37 -20.80
C LEU A 142 -11.76 5.26 -20.82
N VAL A 143 -11.53 4.18 -20.07
CA VAL A 143 -12.44 3.03 -19.95
C VAL A 143 -13.67 3.40 -19.11
N LEU A 144 -13.48 4.04 -17.95
CA LEU A 144 -14.55 4.37 -17.02
C LEU A 144 -15.59 5.30 -17.65
N TYR A 145 -15.14 6.38 -18.29
CA TYR A 145 -16.00 7.33 -18.96
C TYR A 145 -16.38 6.90 -20.39
N ARG A 146 -15.87 5.76 -20.86
CA ARG A 146 -16.07 5.22 -22.21
C ARG A 146 -15.81 6.25 -23.31
N GLN A 147 -14.75 7.06 -23.13
CA GLN A 147 -14.37 8.10 -24.09
C GLN A 147 -13.93 7.49 -25.42
N ILE A 148 -13.30 6.33 -25.37
CA ILE A 148 -12.98 5.49 -26.54
C ILE A 148 -13.37 4.06 -26.22
N ARG A 149 -13.78 3.31 -27.24
CA ARG A 149 -14.10 1.89 -27.13
C ARG A 149 -13.19 1.08 -28.04
N VAL A 150 -12.90 -0.15 -27.63
CA VAL A 150 -12.32 -1.14 -28.53
C VAL A 150 -13.21 -1.28 -29.75
N GLY A 151 -12.61 -1.20 -30.94
CA GLY A 151 -13.30 -1.21 -32.22
C GLY A 151 -13.61 0.16 -32.82
N ASP A 152 -13.54 1.26 -32.05
CA ASP A 152 -13.73 2.61 -32.59
C ASP A 152 -12.64 2.95 -33.61
N THR A 153 -13.02 3.56 -34.74
CA THR A 153 -12.07 4.20 -35.64
C THR A 153 -11.93 5.66 -35.26
N ILE A 154 -10.72 6.05 -34.87
CA ILE A 154 -10.40 7.38 -34.38
C ILE A 154 -9.29 8.01 -35.21
N GLN A 155 -9.32 9.34 -35.24
CA GLN A 155 -8.28 10.15 -35.83
C GLN A 155 -7.59 10.92 -34.69
N ILE A 156 -6.27 10.73 -34.57
CA ILE A 156 -5.45 11.32 -33.51
C ILE A 156 -4.33 12.16 -34.11
N ASN A 157 -3.93 13.20 -33.38
CA ASN A 157 -2.79 14.01 -33.75
C ASN A 157 -1.51 13.40 -33.15
N SER A 158 -0.64 12.87 -34.02
CA SER A 158 0.66 12.30 -33.68
C SER A 158 1.77 13.27 -34.07
N PRO A 159 2.97 13.21 -33.48
CA PRO A 159 4.13 13.99 -33.95
C PRO A 159 4.43 13.81 -35.45
N LEU A 160 3.99 12.71 -36.05
CA LEU A 160 4.15 12.41 -37.48
C LEU A 160 2.99 12.94 -38.36
N GLY A 161 2.02 13.64 -37.76
CA GLY A 161 0.83 14.17 -38.42
C GLY A 161 -0.46 13.54 -37.92
N VAL A 162 -1.55 13.81 -38.63
CA VAL A 162 -2.88 13.29 -38.28
C VAL A 162 -3.03 11.88 -38.81
N VAL A 163 -3.23 10.92 -37.91
CA VAL A 163 -3.30 9.49 -38.23
C VAL A 163 -4.69 8.94 -37.93
N THR A 164 -5.23 8.15 -38.86
CA THR A 164 -6.50 7.42 -38.68
C THR A 164 -6.22 5.97 -38.36
N ALA A 165 -6.70 5.52 -37.20
CA ALA A 165 -6.44 4.18 -36.68
C ALA A 165 -7.66 3.61 -35.96
N LYS A 166 -7.78 2.28 -35.95
CA LYS A 166 -8.80 1.55 -35.19
C LYS A 166 -8.24 1.15 -33.83
N VAL A 167 -9.03 1.34 -32.77
CA VAL A 167 -8.67 0.92 -31.41
C VAL A 167 -8.78 -0.61 -31.30
N GLU A 168 -7.67 -1.27 -30.96
CA GLU A 168 -7.65 -2.73 -30.80
C GLU A 168 -7.68 -3.15 -29.34
N VAL A 169 -6.78 -2.59 -28.52
CA VAL A 169 -6.68 -2.91 -27.09
C VAL A 169 -6.46 -1.62 -26.30
N ILE A 170 -7.22 -1.48 -25.21
CA ILE A 170 -7.00 -0.44 -24.21
C ILE A 170 -6.41 -1.10 -22.97
N SER A 171 -5.10 -0.94 -22.77
CA SER A 171 -4.39 -1.39 -21.58
C SER A 171 -4.34 -0.28 -20.52
N LEU A 172 -3.86 -0.59 -19.32
CA LEU A 172 -3.77 0.41 -18.24
C LEU A 172 -2.82 1.57 -18.60
N GLY A 173 -1.65 1.29 -19.18
CA GLY A 173 -0.64 2.33 -19.47
C GLY A 173 -0.63 2.87 -20.91
N PHE A 174 -1.20 2.12 -21.85
CA PHE A 174 -1.15 2.44 -23.27
C PHE A 174 -2.40 1.93 -23.99
N THR A 175 -2.65 2.48 -25.17
CA THR A 175 -3.68 2.02 -26.10
C THR A 175 -2.99 1.60 -27.39
N GLN A 176 -3.33 0.40 -27.87
CA GLN A 176 -2.90 -0.10 -29.17
C GLN A 176 -3.92 0.27 -30.23
N LEU A 177 -3.42 0.86 -31.31
CA LEU A 177 -4.19 1.22 -32.48
C LEU A 177 -3.61 0.55 -33.72
N ILE A 178 -4.45 0.19 -34.68
CA ILE A 178 -4.01 -0.31 -35.99
C ILE A 178 -4.40 0.70 -37.06
N ASN A 179 -3.42 1.15 -37.84
CA ASN A 179 -3.65 2.02 -39.00
C ASN A 179 -4.26 1.26 -40.19
N ALA A 180 -4.76 2.01 -41.19
CA ALA A 180 -5.23 1.43 -42.45
C ALA A 180 -4.15 0.59 -43.17
N ASP A 181 -2.88 0.93 -43.00
CA ASP A 181 -1.74 0.20 -43.57
C ASP A 181 -1.35 -1.06 -42.77
N GLY A 182 -2.05 -1.38 -41.68
CA GLY A 182 -1.77 -2.53 -40.81
C GLY A 182 -0.65 -2.31 -39.78
N HIS A 183 -0.08 -1.10 -39.68
CA HIS A 183 0.91 -0.77 -38.66
C HIS A 183 0.27 -0.65 -37.27
N GLU A 184 0.93 -1.21 -36.26
CA GLU A 184 0.57 -1.07 -34.84
C GLU A 184 1.15 0.23 -34.28
N LEU A 185 0.30 1.04 -33.64
CA LEU A 185 0.66 2.26 -32.95
C LEU A 185 0.39 2.10 -31.46
N ILE A 186 1.47 2.13 -30.67
CA ILE A 186 1.39 2.07 -29.21
C ILE A 186 1.42 3.50 -28.69
N VAL A 187 0.27 3.99 -28.22
CA VAL A 187 0.12 5.37 -27.73
C VAL A 187 -0.04 5.38 -26.21
N PRO A 188 0.78 6.14 -25.46
CA PRO A 188 0.59 6.30 -24.03
C PRO A 188 -0.78 6.90 -23.73
N ASN A 189 -1.47 6.39 -22.70
CA ASN A 189 -2.83 6.81 -22.40
C ASN A 189 -2.93 8.30 -22.00
N SER A 190 -1.89 8.85 -21.37
CA SER A 190 -1.83 10.28 -21.05
C SER A 190 -1.85 11.16 -22.30
N VAL A 191 -1.20 10.72 -23.39
CA VAL A 191 -1.20 11.40 -24.69
C VAL A 191 -2.59 11.32 -25.34
N MET A 192 -3.24 10.17 -25.27
CA MET A 192 -4.60 10.00 -25.77
C MET A 192 -5.59 10.94 -25.08
N MET A 193 -5.50 11.04 -23.75
CA MET A 193 -6.38 11.89 -22.95
C MET A 193 -6.10 13.40 -23.16
N GLY A 194 -4.84 13.77 -23.44
CA GLY A 194 -4.42 15.17 -23.62
C GLY A 194 -4.65 15.73 -25.02
N ASN A 195 -4.83 14.88 -26.03
CA ASN A 195 -4.99 15.28 -27.43
C ASN A 195 -6.45 15.29 -27.88
N SER A 196 -6.76 16.07 -28.93
CA SER A 196 -8.07 16.01 -29.56
C SER A 196 -8.25 14.69 -30.32
N ILE A 197 -9.30 13.95 -29.98
CA ILE A 197 -9.68 12.70 -30.65
C ILE A 197 -10.94 12.97 -31.47
N ILE A 198 -10.89 12.72 -32.78
CA ILE A 198 -12.07 12.72 -33.63
C ILE A 198 -12.50 11.27 -33.85
N ARG A 199 -13.72 10.94 -33.45
CA ARG A 199 -14.29 9.60 -33.70
C ARG A 199 -14.95 9.60 -35.08
N LEU A 200 -14.47 8.74 -35.97
CA LEU A 200 -14.98 8.61 -37.35
C LEU A 200 -16.09 7.54 -37.44
N SER A 201 -15.91 6.42 -36.75
CA SER A 201 -16.87 5.31 -36.71
C SER A 201 -16.90 4.68 -35.33
N ARG A 202 -18.08 4.22 -34.89
CA ARG A 202 -18.24 3.47 -33.65
C ARG A 202 -17.96 2.00 -33.90
N GLY A 203 -17.14 1.39 -33.04
CA GLY A 203 -17.06 -0.05 -32.93
C GLY A 203 -18.42 -0.60 -32.49
N LEU A 204 -18.93 -1.59 -33.23
CA LEU A 204 -20.15 -2.33 -32.87
C LEU A 204 -19.91 -3.24 -31.67
#